data_AF-A0A8D8M471-F1
#
_entry.id   AF-A0A8D8M471-F1
#
_cell.length_a   1.000
_cell.length_b   1.000
_cell.length_c   1.000
_cell.angle_alpha   90.00
_cell.angle_beta   90.00
_cell.angle_gamma   90.00
#
_symmetry.space_group_name_H-M   'P 1'
#
loop_
_entity.id
_entity.type
_entity.pdbx_description
1 polymer ?
#
loop_
_entity_poly.entity_id
_entity_poly.type
_entity_poly.pdbx_seq_one_letter_code
_entity_poly.pdbx_strand_id
1 'polypeptide(L)'
;MSHTVTVTRTTTSTTTSAIILNTGYLKSSPGLLKLFQVILGAVILGIYIYNSNDYQHNYTSHRPIAFFISIATTFFLASLLLLLSCLISISTGAIIAKTTFEFIYHGGAFIFLIIASCLLLYDVNEGRYNNYNERSYYIISILGLINSILYIVSAVFAYKSYKGV
;
A
#
# COMPACT_ATOMS: atom_id res chain seq x y z
N MET A 1 -18.46 -47.94 32.06
CA MET A 1 -19.03 -46.59 32.31
C MET A 1 -18.46 -45.63 31.29
N SER A 2 -19.26 -45.08 30.39
CA SER A 2 -18.82 -44.13 29.35
C SER A 2 -18.89 -42.70 29.89
N HIS A 3 -17.73 -42.09 30.16
CA HIS A 3 -17.64 -40.72 30.65
C HIS A 3 -17.83 -39.75 29.48
N THR A 4 -19.01 -39.16 29.35
CA THR A 4 -19.25 -38.11 28.35
C THR A 4 -18.70 -36.79 28.88
N VAL A 5 -17.63 -36.31 28.24
CA VAL A 5 -17.04 -35.01 28.55
C VAL A 5 -17.79 -33.93 27.77
N THR A 6 -18.60 -33.15 28.46
CA THR A 6 -19.26 -31.97 27.86
C THR A 6 -18.29 -30.80 27.85
N VAL A 7 -17.79 -30.44 26.66
CA VAL A 7 -16.92 -29.27 26.47
C VAL A 7 -17.80 -28.02 26.35
N THR A 8 -17.88 -27.24 27.43
CA THR A 8 -18.55 -25.94 27.40
C THR A 8 -17.66 -24.90 26.73
N ARG A 9 -17.98 -24.50 25.50
CA ARG A 9 -17.30 -23.43 24.79
C ARG A 9 -18.02 -22.10 25.02
N THR A 10 -17.53 -21.30 25.95
CA THR A 10 -18.03 -19.93 26.16
C THR A 10 -17.66 -19.07 24.95
N THR A 11 -18.67 -18.64 24.18
CA THR A 11 -18.49 -17.71 23.08
C THR A 11 -18.95 -16.33 23.55
N THR A 12 -18.02 -15.43 23.82
CA THR A 12 -18.33 -14.05 24.22
C THR A 12 -18.62 -13.22 22.96
N SER A 13 -19.89 -12.97 22.69
CA SER A 13 -20.32 -12.08 21.60
C SER A 13 -20.50 -10.65 22.14
N THR A 14 -19.50 -9.79 21.99
CA THR A 14 -19.63 -8.36 22.25
C THR A 14 -20.33 -7.67 21.07
N THR A 15 -21.63 -7.42 21.19
CA THR A 15 -22.40 -6.56 20.28
C THR A 15 -22.35 -5.12 20.78
N THR A 16 -21.30 -4.39 20.44
CA THR A 16 -21.22 -2.94 20.70
C THR A 16 -21.52 -2.18 19.42
N SER A 17 -22.63 -1.45 19.40
CA SER A 17 -23.03 -0.49 18.35
C SER A 17 -22.16 0.77 18.31
N ALA A 18 -20.91 0.67 18.77
CA ALA A 18 -19.92 1.73 18.75
C ALA A 18 -18.84 1.33 17.74
N ILE A 19 -18.42 2.26 16.88
CA ILE A 19 -17.25 2.07 16.03
C ILE A 19 -16.04 2.05 16.95
N ILE A 20 -15.65 0.86 17.41
CA ILE A 20 -14.44 0.68 18.20
C ILE A 20 -13.27 0.67 17.22
N LEU A 21 -12.61 1.82 17.10
CA LEU A 21 -11.42 1.95 16.26
C LEU A 21 -10.27 1.13 16.86
N ASN A 22 -9.65 0.28 16.03
CA ASN A 22 -8.46 -0.47 16.40
C ASN A 22 -7.21 0.41 16.34
N THR A 23 -7.12 1.38 17.25
CA THR A 23 -5.93 2.25 17.38
C THR A 23 -4.67 1.48 17.77
N GLY A 24 -4.83 0.28 18.33
CA GLY A 24 -3.73 -0.66 18.58
C GLY A 24 -3.05 -1.13 17.29
N TYR A 25 -3.78 -1.23 16.18
CA TYR A 25 -3.21 -1.63 14.89
C TYR A 25 -2.16 -0.64 14.38
N LEU A 26 -2.38 0.67 14.54
CA LEU A 26 -1.41 1.69 14.14
C LEU A 26 -0.12 1.68 14.98
N LYS A 27 -0.16 1.08 16.18
CA LYS A 27 1.03 0.87 17.01
C LYS A 27 1.78 -0.42 16.67
N SER A 28 1.17 -1.31 15.90
CA SER A 28 1.81 -2.55 15.45
C SER A 28 2.78 -2.28 14.29
N SER A 29 3.85 -3.07 14.20
CA SER A 29 4.82 -2.93 13.10
C SER A 29 4.15 -3.04 11.72
N PRO A 30 3.28 -4.04 11.43
CA PRO A 30 2.61 -4.13 10.14
C PRO A 30 1.70 -2.94 9.82
N GLY A 31 0.99 -2.43 10.84
CA GLY A 31 0.12 -1.25 10.67
C GLY A 31 0.91 0.02 10.38
N LEU A 32 2.06 0.21 11.03
CA LEU A 32 2.92 1.37 10.80
C LEU A 32 3.53 1.35 9.40
N LEU A 33 3.96 0.19 8.90
CA LEU A 33 4.47 0.06 7.53
C LEU A 33 3.41 0.40 6.49
N LYS A 34 2.17 -0.09 6.66
CA LYS A 34 1.05 0.27 5.78
C LYS A 34 0.73 1.75 5.83
N LEU A 35 0.77 2.35 7.02
CA LEU A 35 0.54 3.78 7.17
C LEU A 35 1.57 4.58 6.35
N PHE A 36 2.86 4.24 6.44
CA PHE A 36 3.90 4.89 5.64
C PHE A 36 3.71 4.67 4.14
N GLN A 37 3.31 3.47 3.69
CA GLN A 37 2.99 3.21 2.28
C GLN A 37 1.85 4.10 1.77
N VAL A 38 0.79 4.26 2.57
CA VAL A 38 -0.35 5.12 2.23
C VAL A 38 0.07 6.60 2.19
N ILE A 39 0.87 7.06 3.15
CA ILE A 39 1.38 8.44 3.17
C ILE A 39 2.25 8.71 1.94
N LEU A 40 3.20 7.82 1.62
CA LEU A 40 4.04 7.97 0.43
C LEU A 40 3.22 7.95 -0.86
N GLY A 41 2.25 7.03 -0.97
CA GLY A 41 1.33 6.98 -2.10
C GLY A 41 0.54 8.28 -2.27
N ALA A 42 0.02 8.84 -1.18
CA ALA A 42 -0.68 10.12 -1.18
C ALA A 42 0.22 11.29 -1.60
N VAL A 43 1.47 11.33 -1.12
CA VAL A 43 2.44 12.35 -1.52
C VAL A 43 2.79 12.26 -3.00
N ILE A 44 3.01 11.06 -3.53
CA ILE A 44 3.27 10.82 -4.96
C ILE A 44 2.11 11.35 -5.82
N LEU A 45 0.87 10.98 -5.49
CA LEU A 45 -0.31 11.46 -6.20
C LEU A 45 -0.51 12.96 -6.05
N GLY A 46 -0.28 13.50 -4.84
CA GLY A 46 -0.40 14.93 -4.55
C GLY A 46 0.58 15.77 -5.37
N ILE A 47 1.84 15.36 -5.46
CA ILE A 47 2.85 16.02 -6.30
C ILE A 47 2.43 15.96 -7.77
N TYR A 48 2.00 14.79 -8.27
CA TYR A 48 1.54 14.66 -9.65
C TYR A 48 0.36 15.58 -9.96
N ILE A 49 -0.69 15.57 -9.12
CA ILE A 49 -1.89 16.40 -9.31
C ILE A 49 -1.54 17.89 -9.25
N TYR A 50 -0.72 18.31 -8.27
CA TYR A 50 -0.30 19.71 -8.14
C TYR A 50 0.43 20.20 -9.40
N ASN A 51 1.31 19.38 -9.97
CA ASN A 51 2.04 19.73 -11.18
C ASN A 51 1.21 19.52 -12.47
N SER A 52 0.07 18.82 -12.43
CA SER A 52 -0.70 18.48 -13.63
C SER A 52 -1.43 19.66 -14.29
N ASN A 53 -1.70 20.73 -13.53
CA ASN A 53 -2.49 21.88 -14.01
C ASN A 53 -1.74 22.76 -15.03
N ASP A 54 -0.41 22.69 -15.08
CA ASP A 54 0.39 23.54 -15.98
C ASP A 54 0.53 22.96 -17.40
N TYR A 55 0.00 21.76 -17.66
CA TYR A 55 0.24 21.02 -18.91
C TYR A 55 -1.02 20.79 -19.74
N GLN A 56 -1.63 21.88 -20.22
CA GLN A 56 -2.26 21.78 -21.54
C GLN A 56 -1.13 21.69 -22.56
N HIS A 57 -0.82 20.48 -23.07
CA HIS A 57 -0.42 20.16 -24.45
C HIS A 57 0.31 18.80 -24.51
N ASN A 58 -0.18 17.92 -25.39
CA ASN A 58 0.42 16.65 -25.85
C ASN A 58 0.28 15.41 -24.95
N TYR A 59 -0.88 14.76 -25.09
CA TYR A 59 -1.21 13.43 -24.56
C TYR A 59 -0.35 12.27 -25.09
N THR A 60 0.54 12.52 -26.07
CA THR A 60 1.27 11.47 -26.80
C THR A 60 2.67 11.17 -26.27
N SER A 61 3.31 12.09 -25.53
CA SER A 61 4.68 11.90 -24.99
C SER A 61 4.73 11.36 -23.54
N HIS A 62 3.58 11.13 -22.90
CA HIS A 62 3.47 10.85 -21.46
C HIS A 62 3.17 9.37 -21.13
N ARG A 63 3.60 8.43 -21.97
CA ARG A 63 3.28 7.00 -21.80
C ARG A 63 3.78 6.39 -20.46
N PRO A 64 5.04 6.60 -20.02
CA PRO A 64 5.53 5.99 -18.79
C PRO A 64 4.94 6.62 -17.53
N ILE A 65 4.65 7.93 -17.53
CA ILE A 65 4.01 8.61 -16.40
C ILE A 65 2.56 8.14 -16.18
N ALA A 66 1.81 7.91 -17.27
CA ALA A 66 0.44 7.41 -17.19
C ALA A 66 0.39 5.97 -16.64
N PHE A 67 1.36 5.14 -17.01
CA PHE A 67 1.52 3.80 -16.44
C PHE A 67 1.87 3.90 -14.95
N PHE A 68 2.87 4.72 -14.59
CA PHE A 68 3.27 4.92 -13.20
C PHE A 68 2.14 5.42 -12.31
N ILE A 69 1.39 6.43 -12.74
CA ILE A 69 0.32 7.00 -11.92
C ILE A 69 -0.84 6.01 -11.74
N SER A 70 -1.12 5.18 -12.75
CA SER A 70 -2.14 4.14 -12.67
C SER A 70 -1.74 3.10 -11.63
N ILE A 71 -0.51 2.59 -11.69
CA ILE A 71 0.05 1.65 -10.71
C ILE A 71 0.08 2.26 -9.30
N ALA A 72 0.58 3.49 -9.16
CA ALA A 72 0.64 4.20 -7.88
C ALA A 72 -0.76 4.38 -7.26
N THR A 73 -1.76 4.75 -8.07
CA THR A 73 -3.14 4.94 -7.62
C THR A 73 -3.76 3.61 -7.17
N THR A 74 -3.58 2.53 -7.95
CA THR A 74 -4.13 1.21 -7.61
C THR A 74 -3.58 0.71 -6.27
N PHE A 75 -2.27 0.77 -6.06
CA PHE A 75 -1.67 0.29 -4.81
C PHE A 75 -1.91 1.23 -3.64
N PHE A 76 -1.94 2.55 -3.86
CA PHE A 76 -2.36 3.51 -2.85
C PHE A 76 -3.79 3.23 -2.36
N LEU A 77 -4.75 3.12 -3.28
CA LEU A 77 -6.15 2.89 -2.94
C LEU A 77 -6.33 1.56 -2.22
N ALA A 78 -5.71 0.50 -2.73
CA ALA A 78 -5.78 -0.80 -2.07
C ALA A 78 -5.16 -0.80 -0.66
N SER A 79 -4.02 -0.12 -0.46
CA SER A 79 -3.40 0.00 0.87
C SER A 79 -4.25 0.84 1.82
N LEU A 80 -4.88 1.91 1.33
CA LEU A 80 -5.80 2.75 2.09
C LEU A 80 -7.04 1.98 2.53
N LEU A 81 -7.66 1.24 1.61
CA LEU A 81 -8.83 0.42 1.91
C LEU A 81 -8.48 -0.70 2.89
N LEU A 82 -7.33 -1.36 2.74
CA LEU A 82 -6.86 -2.37 3.68
C LEU A 82 -6.59 -1.78 5.07
N LEU A 83 -5.94 -0.62 5.14
CA LEU A 83 -5.69 0.08 6.39
C LEU A 83 -7.01 0.46 7.08
N LEU A 84 -7.93 1.08 6.33
CA LEU A 84 -9.24 1.50 6.85
C LEU A 84 -10.07 0.30 7.32
N SER A 85 -10.02 -0.81 6.58
CA SER A 85 -10.68 -2.07 6.97
C SER A 85 -10.11 -2.62 8.29
N CYS A 86 -8.78 -2.57 8.47
CA CYS A 86 -8.13 -2.99 9.73
C CYS A 86 -8.40 -2.02 10.90
N LEU A 87 -8.64 -0.74 10.64
CA LEU A 87 -8.94 0.27 11.66
C LEU A 87 -10.40 0.20 12.13
N ILE A 88 -11.35 0.03 11.21
CA ILE A 88 -12.78 0.01 11.52
C ILE A 88 -13.19 -1.34 12.13
N SER A 89 -12.54 -2.44 11.75
CA SER A 89 -12.89 -3.78 12.22
C SER A 89 -11.74 -4.47 12.96
N ILE A 90 -11.92 -4.64 14.27
CA ILE A 90 -10.98 -5.32 15.17
C ILE A 90 -10.71 -6.76 14.71
N SER A 91 -11.76 -7.50 14.33
CA SER A 91 -11.66 -8.88 13.84
C SER A 91 -10.85 -8.97 12.54
N THR A 92 -11.04 -7.99 11.65
CA THR A 92 -10.41 -7.98 10.33
C THR A 92 -8.91 -7.76 10.42
N GLY A 93 -8.42 -6.91 11.33
CA GLY A 93 -6.98 -6.67 11.51
C GLY A 93 -6.20 -7.93 11.91
N ALA A 94 -6.80 -8.82 12.71
CA ALA A 94 -6.19 -10.08 13.14
C ALA A 94 -6.24 -11.18 12.07
N ILE A 95 -7.31 -11.21 11.27
CA ILE A 95 -7.53 -12.26 10.27
C ILE A 95 -6.78 -11.94 8.97
N ILE A 96 -6.85 -10.70 8.47
CA ILE A 96 -6.19 -10.31 7.21
C ILE A 96 -4.68 -10.44 7.30
N ALA A 97 -4.09 -10.12 8.46
CA ALA A 97 -2.65 -10.25 8.72
C ALA A 97 -2.11 -11.69 8.59
N LYS A 98 -3.01 -12.68 8.58
CA LYS A 98 -2.68 -14.11 8.44
C LYS A 98 -3.03 -14.68 7.07
N THR A 99 -3.54 -13.87 6.15
CA THR A 99 -3.94 -14.35 4.83
C THR A 99 -2.78 -14.33 3.84
N THR A 100 -2.74 -15.31 2.94
CA THR A 100 -1.83 -15.30 1.78
C THR A 100 -2.08 -14.08 0.88
N PHE A 101 -3.26 -13.48 0.95
CA PHE A 101 -3.62 -12.26 0.22
C PHE A 101 -2.68 -11.10 0.52
N GLU A 102 -2.35 -10.85 1.78
CA GLU A 102 -1.47 -9.73 2.16
C GLU A 102 -0.06 -9.89 1.58
N PHE A 103 0.46 -11.13 1.58
CA PHE A 103 1.74 -11.45 0.97
C PHE A 103 1.72 -11.25 -0.55
N ILE A 104 0.73 -11.80 -1.25
CA ILE A 104 0.59 -11.68 -2.72
C ILE A 104 0.40 -10.21 -3.10
N TYR A 105 -0.43 -9.49 -2.36
CA TYR A 105 -0.71 -8.08 -2.59
C TYR A 105 0.56 -7.22 -2.47
N HIS A 106 1.30 -7.34 -1.35
CA HIS A 106 2.52 -6.55 -1.16
C HIS A 106 3.65 -6.99 -2.11
N GLY A 107 3.75 -8.28 -2.44
CA GLY A 107 4.69 -8.78 -3.45
C GLY A 107 4.38 -8.24 -4.85
N GLY A 108 3.11 -8.25 -5.25
CA GLY A 108 2.66 -7.65 -6.51
C GLY A 108 2.93 -6.15 -6.55
N ALA A 109 2.57 -5.44 -5.48
CA ALA A 109 2.83 -4.01 -5.33
C ALA A 109 4.31 -3.67 -5.51
N PHE A 110 5.21 -4.44 -4.90
CA PHE A 110 6.64 -4.28 -5.06
C PHE A 110 7.08 -4.41 -6.53
N ILE A 111 6.70 -5.50 -7.21
CA ILE A 111 7.11 -5.77 -8.59
C ILE A 111 6.58 -4.70 -9.55
N PHE A 112 5.31 -4.35 -9.45
CA PHE A 112 4.73 -3.36 -10.35
C PHE A 112 5.28 -1.95 -10.08
N LEU A 113 5.45 -1.54 -8.82
CA LEU A 113 6.01 -0.23 -8.51
C LEU A 113 7.48 -0.11 -8.91
N ILE A 114 8.30 -1.15 -8.75
CA ILE A 114 9.71 -1.07 -9.14
C ILE A 114 9.85 -0.95 -10.67
N ILE A 115 9.07 -1.72 -11.43
CA ILE A 115 9.05 -1.64 -12.90
C ILE A 115 8.57 -0.25 -13.35
N ALA A 116 7.44 0.21 -12.82
CA ALA A 116 6.87 1.50 -13.20
C ALA A 116 7.80 2.67 -12.85
N SER A 117 8.45 2.61 -11.68
CA SER A 117 9.41 3.65 -11.27
C SER A 117 10.67 3.64 -12.13
N CYS A 118 11.24 2.46 -12.43
CA CYS A 118 12.40 2.37 -13.32
C CYS A 118 12.10 2.90 -14.72
N LEU A 119 10.94 2.56 -15.30
CA LEU A 119 10.53 3.06 -16.61
C LEU A 119 10.38 4.59 -16.61
N LEU A 120 9.75 5.15 -15.57
CA LEU A 120 9.62 6.61 -15.43
C LEU A 120 10.98 7.28 -15.23
N LEU A 121 11.87 6.68 -14.42
CA LEU A 121 13.21 7.22 -14.19
C LEU A 121 14.06 7.22 -15.46
N TYR A 122 13.97 6.15 -16.25
CA TYR A 122 14.65 6.02 -17.53
C TYR A 122 14.19 7.09 -18.52
N ASP A 123 12.88 7.27 -18.68
CA ASP A 123 12.29 8.26 -19.58
C ASP A 123 12.70 9.70 -19.21
N VAL A 124 12.63 10.03 -17.92
CA VAL A 124 13.06 11.35 -17.40
C VAL A 124 14.57 11.57 -17.55
N ASN A 125 15.37 10.51 -17.59
CA ASN A 125 16.83 10.61 -17.76
C ASN A 125 17.26 10.65 -19.24
N GLU A 126 16.50 10.04 -20.15
CA GLU A 126 16.74 10.09 -21.60
C GLU A 126 16.28 11.43 -22.21
N GLY A 127 15.24 12.05 -21.64
CA GLY A 127 14.84 13.42 -21.94
C GLY A 127 15.96 14.41 -21.62
N ARG A 128 16.65 14.92 -22.65
CA ARG A 128 17.70 15.96 -22.51
C ARG A 128 17.09 17.25 -21.93
N TYR A 129 17.24 17.38 -20.61
CA TYR A 129 16.88 18.49 -19.72
C TYR A 129 16.82 19.91 -20.31
N ASN A 130 15.73 20.64 -20.01
CA ASN A 130 15.85 21.97 -19.37
C ASN A 130 14.56 22.59 -18.77
N ASN A 131 13.55 21.81 -18.38
CA ASN A 131 12.37 22.37 -17.71
C ASN A 131 12.32 22.04 -16.22
N TYR A 132 12.08 23.06 -15.38
CA TYR A 132 11.89 22.95 -13.92
C TYR A 132 10.84 21.88 -13.53
N ASN A 133 9.91 21.70 -14.45
CA ASN A 133 8.71 20.91 -14.42
C ASN A 133 8.98 19.39 -14.56
N GLU A 134 10.10 18.97 -15.17
CA GLU A 134 10.52 17.57 -15.25
C GLU A 134 11.17 17.05 -13.94
N ARG A 135 11.62 17.96 -13.07
CA ARG A 135 12.18 17.60 -11.74
C ARG A 135 11.14 16.93 -10.85
N SER A 136 9.88 17.33 -10.96
CA SER A 136 8.78 16.72 -10.21
C SER A 136 8.61 15.24 -10.57
N TYR A 137 8.75 14.88 -11.86
CA TYR A 137 8.66 13.50 -12.32
C TYR A 137 9.83 12.63 -11.85
N TYR A 138 11.04 13.22 -11.78
CA TYR A 138 12.20 12.56 -11.18
C TYR A 138 11.98 12.25 -9.69
N ILE A 139 11.48 13.23 -8.93
CA ILE A 139 11.21 13.10 -7.49
C ILE A 139 10.17 12.01 -7.22
N ILE A 140 9.02 12.02 -7.92
CA ILE A 140 7.99 11.01 -7.70
C ILE A 140 8.45 9.61 -8.11
N SER A 141 9.34 9.49 -9.10
CA SER A 141 9.92 8.20 -9.50
C SER A 141 10.78 7.61 -8.39
N ILE A 142 11.65 8.43 -7.77
CA ILE A 142 12.45 8.01 -6.60
C ILE A 142 11.55 7.66 -5.42
N LEU A 143 10.52 8.46 -5.14
CA LEU A 143 9.56 8.15 -4.09
C LEU A 143 8.83 6.83 -4.36
N GLY A 144 8.53 6.52 -5.63
CA GLY A 144 7.99 5.23 -6.07
C GLY A 144 8.91 4.06 -5.75
N LEU A 145 10.22 4.21 -6.00
CA LEU A 145 11.24 3.22 -5.62
C LEU A 145 11.31 3.03 -4.10
N ILE A 146 11.33 4.11 -3.33
CA ILE A 146 11.31 4.06 -1.87
C ILE A 146 10.04 3.33 -1.39
N ASN A 147 8.88 3.64 -1.96
CA ASN A 147 7.63 2.99 -1.61
C ASN A 147 7.66 1.49 -1.94
N SER A 148 8.29 1.09 -3.06
CA SER A 148 8.49 -0.32 -3.41
C SER A 148 9.32 -1.06 -2.34
N ILE A 149 10.35 -0.43 -1.77
CA ILE A 149 11.15 -1.00 -0.68
C ILE A 149 10.25 -1.22 0.56
N LEU A 150 9.37 -0.27 0.88
CA LEU A 150 8.41 -0.48 1.96
C LEU A 150 7.46 -1.64 1.66
N TYR A 151 7.05 -1.84 0.41
CA TYR A 151 6.22 -2.97 0.00
C TYR A 151 6.91 -4.33 0.16
N ILE A 152 8.17 -4.47 -0.23
CA ILE A 152 8.90 -5.74 -0.04
C ILE A 152 9.15 -6.04 1.44
N VAL A 153 9.46 -5.03 2.26
CA VAL A 153 9.61 -5.22 3.71
C VAL A 153 8.29 -5.70 4.31
N SER A 154 7.17 -5.08 3.95
CA SER A 154 5.84 -5.53 4.37
C SER A 154 5.51 -6.94 3.89
N ALA A 155 5.89 -7.30 2.66
CA ALA A 155 5.71 -8.67 2.16
C ALA A 155 6.49 -9.70 2.99
N VAL A 156 7.73 -9.39 3.39
CA VAL A 156 8.53 -10.26 4.27
C VAL A 156 7.88 -10.42 5.63
N PHE A 157 7.37 -9.34 6.23
CA PHE A 157 6.62 -9.42 7.50
C PHE A 157 5.34 -10.24 7.36
N ALA A 158 4.56 -10.04 6.30
CA ALA A 158 3.34 -10.80 6.02
C ALA A 158 3.65 -12.30 5.81
N TYR A 159 4.73 -12.63 5.10
CA TYR A 159 5.17 -14.01 4.90
C TYR A 159 5.55 -14.69 6.22
N LYS A 160 6.27 -13.99 7.10
CA LYS A 160 6.60 -14.48 8.44
C LYS A 160 5.34 -14.71 9.27
N SER A 161 4.38 -13.78 9.24
CA SER A 161 3.09 -13.93 9.94
C SER A 161 2.23 -15.06 9.39
N TYR A 162 2.31 -15.36 8.09
CA TYR A 162 1.59 -16.47 7.46
C TYR A 162 2.19 -17.84 7.82
N LYS A 163 3.52 -17.97 7.79
CA LYS A 163 4.22 -19.21 8.18
C LYS A 163 4.24 -19.41 9.70
N GLY A 164 4.21 -18.34 10.47
CA GLY A 164 4.12 -18.35 11.93
C GLY A 164 2.68 -18.48 12.40
N VAL A 165 2.21 -19.74 12.47
CA VAL A 165 1.44 -20.16 13.65
C VAL A 165 2.37 -20.13 14.85
#